data_AF-A0A7V8LUK6-F1
#
_entry.id   AF-A0A7V8LUK6-F1
#
_cell.length_a   1.000
_cell.length_b   1.000
_cell.length_c   1.000
_cell.angle_alpha   90.00
_cell.angle_beta   90.00
_cell.angle_gamma   90.00
#
_symmetry.space_group_name_H-M   'P 1'
#
loop_
_entity.id
_entity.type
_entity.pdbx_description
1 polymer ?
#
loop_
_entity_poly.entity_id
_entity_poly.type
_entity_poly.pdbx_seq_one_letter_code
_entity_poly.pdbx_strand_id
1 'polypeptide(L)'
;MSSYTPVNADDYVISLPNVGREPIKKVYFVTPDGIHCSFLGQSAGCTGNIPGVSAKDKSPYTDIGTDSGVQPMGSTPFVDGKIQGHELKALPPLHSLTSGGVTCGVDGKGTTACKDSKQRGFVISQDGTSWFPQV
;
A
#
# COMPACT_ATOMS: atom_id res chain seq x y z
N MET A 1 3.04 -9.99 -12.67
CA MET A 1 1.75 -9.25 -12.58
C MET A 1 1.07 -9.03 -13.92
N SER A 2 1.70 -9.31 -15.07
CA SER A 2 1.09 -9.16 -16.40
C SER A 2 -0.14 -10.04 -16.65
N SER A 3 -0.35 -11.07 -15.83
CA SER A 3 -1.54 -11.93 -15.87
C SER A 3 -2.68 -11.46 -14.97
N TYR A 4 -2.53 -10.36 -14.22
CA TYR A 4 -3.56 -9.87 -13.30
C TYR A 4 -4.50 -8.88 -14.01
N THR A 5 -5.79 -8.92 -13.68
CA THR A 5 -6.78 -8.01 -14.24
C THR A 5 -6.55 -6.59 -13.69
N PRO A 6 -6.30 -5.58 -14.55
CA PRO A 6 -6.13 -4.21 -14.07
C PRO A 6 -7.47 -3.63 -13.60
N VAL A 7 -7.47 -2.99 -12.43
CA VAL A 7 -8.60 -2.17 -11.97
C VAL A 7 -8.41 -0.72 -12.40
N ASN A 8 -9.50 0.04 -12.47
CA ASN A 8 -9.42 1.49 -12.66
C ASN A 8 -8.88 2.14 -11.37
N ALA A 9 -7.80 2.92 -11.48
CA ALA A 9 -7.21 3.59 -10.33
C ALA A 9 -8.11 4.69 -9.76
N ASP A 10 -8.96 5.32 -10.58
CA ASP A 10 -9.87 6.36 -10.14
C ASP A 10 -10.90 5.86 -9.11
N ASP A 11 -11.24 4.56 -9.14
CA ASP A 11 -12.11 3.91 -8.15
C ASP A 11 -11.50 3.85 -6.74
N TYR A 12 -10.19 4.08 -6.63
CA TYR A 12 -9.41 4.02 -5.39
C TYR A 12 -8.90 5.40 -4.98
N VAL A 13 -9.24 6.46 -5.72
CA VAL A 13 -8.84 7.82 -5.37
C VAL A 13 -9.72 8.35 -4.25
N ILE A 14 -9.08 8.75 -3.15
CA ILE A 14 -9.70 9.51 -2.07
C ILE A 14 -9.19 10.96 -2.16
N SER A 15 -10.13 11.91 -2.12
CA SER A 15 -9.82 13.34 -2.08
C SER A 15 -9.83 13.82 -0.64
N LEU A 16 -8.64 14.08 -0.09
CA LEU A 16 -8.50 14.55 1.28
C LEU A 16 -8.59 16.08 1.36
N PRO A 17 -9.24 16.62 2.40
CA PRO A 17 -9.27 18.06 2.66
C PRO A 17 -7.88 18.69 2.69
N ASN A 18 -7.75 19.85 2.06
CA ASN A 18 -6.51 20.63 2.02
C ASN A 18 -6.85 22.12 2.19
N VAL A 19 -6.94 22.58 3.43
CA VAL A 19 -7.50 23.91 3.74
C VAL A 19 -6.73 25.01 3.00
N GLY A 20 -7.46 25.83 2.23
CA GLY A 20 -6.90 26.93 1.44
C GLY A 20 -6.19 26.51 0.14
N ARG A 21 -6.30 25.24 -0.27
CA ARG A 21 -5.71 24.68 -1.50
C ARG A 21 -6.64 23.64 -2.14
N GLU A 22 -6.27 23.17 -3.33
CA GLU A 22 -6.95 22.05 -3.98
C GLU A 22 -6.85 20.76 -3.13
N PRO A 23 -7.91 19.93 -3.07
CA PRO A 23 -7.88 18.66 -2.35
C PRO A 23 -6.73 17.76 -2.76
N ILE A 24 -6.16 17.04 -1.80
CA ILE A 24 -5.09 16.07 -2.07
C ILE A 24 -5.75 14.79 -2.55
N LYS A 25 -5.59 14.50 -3.84
CA LYS A 25 -6.05 13.24 -4.45
C LYS A 25 -4.96 12.19 -4.31
N LYS A 26 -5.29 11.06 -3.67
CA LYS A 26 -4.35 9.97 -3.49
C LYS A 26 -5.06 8.62 -3.63
N VAL A 27 -4.36 7.66 -4.23
CA VAL A 27 -4.83 6.29 -4.34
C VAL A 27 -4.63 5.58 -3.00
N TYR A 28 -5.70 5.03 -2.46
CA TYR A 28 -5.71 4.21 -1.26
C TYR A 28 -6.40 2.89 -1.54
N PHE A 29 -5.87 1.81 -0.98
CA PHE A 29 -6.50 0.49 -1.03
C PHE A 29 -6.15 -0.29 0.23
N VAL A 30 -6.95 -1.31 0.52
CA VAL A 30 -6.64 -2.29 1.56
C VAL A 30 -6.29 -3.62 0.91
N THR A 31 -5.30 -4.32 1.46
CA THR A 31 -4.97 -5.68 1.05
C THR A 31 -6.04 -6.65 1.56
N PRO A 32 -6.13 -7.88 1.03
CA PRO A 32 -7.11 -8.86 1.52
C PRO A 32 -6.97 -9.21 3.01
N ASP A 33 -5.77 -9.07 3.57
CA ASP A 33 -5.44 -9.26 4.99
C ASP A 33 -5.59 -7.99 5.85
N GLY A 34 -6.15 -6.90 5.30
CA GLY A 34 -6.52 -5.72 6.08
C GLY A 34 -5.41 -4.68 6.26
N ILE A 35 -4.32 -4.77 5.50
CA ILE A 35 -3.20 -3.82 5.55
C ILE A 35 -3.53 -2.63 4.66
N HIS A 36 -3.35 -1.43 5.20
CA HIS A 36 -3.72 -0.19 4.52
C HIS A 36 -2.55 0.29 3.67
N CYS A 37 -2.81 0.48 2.38
CA CYS A 37 -1.80 0.85 1.41
C CYS A 37 -2.20 2.09 0.63
N SER A 38 -1.20 2.79 0.10
CA SER A 38 -1.42 4.00 -0.68
C SER A 38 -0.28 4.29 -1.65
N PHE A 39 -0.54 5.08 -2.69
CA PHE A 39 0.52 5.58 -3.57
C PHE A 39 0.98 6.96 -3.13
N LEU A 40 2.26 7.10 -2.84
CA LEU A 40 2.93 8.31 -2.37
C LEU A 40 3.73 8.93 -3.53
N GLY A 41 3.03 9.62 -4.43
CA GLY A 41 3.67 10.15 -5.64
C GLY A 41 4.12 9.02 -6.58
N GLN A 42 5.43 8.75 -6.62
CA GLN A 42 6.02 7.67 -7.43
C GLN A 42 6.46 6.45 -6.59
N SER A 43 5.98 6.32 -5.35
CA SER A 43 6.19 5.13 -4.52
C SER A 43 4.87 4.52 -4.05
N ALA A 44 4.90 3.26 -3.64
CA ALA A 44 3.81 2.64 -2.88
C ALA A 44 4.27 2.46 -1.44
N GLY A 45 3.33 2.61 -0.50
CA GLY A 45 3.57 2.32 0.90
C GLY A 45 2.38 1.64 1.56
N CYS A 46 2.65 0.73 2.48
CA CYS A 46 1.67 0.05 3.31
C CYS A 46 2.02 0.23 4.79
N THR A 47 1.01 0.51 5.62
CA THR A 47 1.18 0.76 7.05
C THR A 47 0.21 -0.10 7.85
N GLY A 48 0.70 -0.71 8.93
CA GLY A 48 -0.12 -1.49 9.85
C GLY A 48 0.67 -2.56 10.60
N ASN A 49 -0.04 -3.62 11.00
CA ASN A 49 0.54 -4.80 11.62
C ASN A 49 1.05 -5.76 10.55
N ILE A 50 2.21 -5.47 9.98
CA ILE A 50 2.73 -6.20 8.81
C ILE A 50 3.33 -7.56 9.23
N PRO A 51 2.91 -8.68 8.60
CA PRO A 51 3.42 -10.02 8.92
C PRO A 51 4.93 -10.18 8.69
N GLY A 52 5.57 -11.01 9.51
CA GLY A 52 7.00 -11.38 9.36
C GLY A 52 8.01 -10.27 9.66
N VAL A 53 7.56 -9.10 10.13
CA VAL A 53 8.45 -7.98 10.47
C VAL A 53 9.10 -8.19 11.84
N SER A 54 10.40 -7.88 11.93
CA SER A 54 11.20 -8.03 13.15
C SER A 54 10.76 -7.03 14.23
N ALA A 55 10.96 -7.37 15.51
CA ALA A 55 10.48 -6.53 16.63
C ALA A 55 11.07 -5.12 16.66
N LYS A 56 12.31 -4.93 16.18
CA LYS A 56 12.96 -3.61 16.10
C LYS A 56 12.31 -2.69 15.06
N ASP A 57 11.56 -3.25 14.11
CA ASP A 57 10.92 -2.54 13.01
C ASP A 57 9.39 -2.40 13.23
N LYS A 58 8.95 -2.56 14.49
CA LYS A 58 7.56 -2.38 14.96
C LYS A 58 7.53 -1.33 16.07
N SER A 59 6.78 -0.22 15.94
CA SER A 59 6.38 0.57 17.13
C SER A 59 5.39 1.71 16.84
N PRO A 60 4.10 1.62 17.24
CA PRO A 60 3.30 0.40 17.40
C PRO A 60 2.93 -0.24 16.06
N TYR A 61 3.18 0.46 14.94
CA TYR A 61 2.95 -0.03 13.59
C TYR A 61 4.28 -0.23 12.85
N THR A 62 4.18 -0.88 11.69
CA THR A 62 5.23 -0.94 10.68
C THR A 62 4.76 -0.20 9.44
N ASP A 63 5.69 0.51 8.81
CA ASP A 63 5.55 1.03 7.46
C ASP A 63 6.50 0.27 6.52
N ILE A 64 6.03 -0.06 5.32
CA ILE A 64 6.87 -0.54 4.23
C ILE A 64 6.60 0.27 2.98
N GLY A 65 7.62 0.94 2.48
CA GLY A 65 7.56 1.71 1.23
C GLY A 65 8.49 1.13 0.17
N THR A 66 8.12 1.24 -1.10
CA THR A 66 9.04 0.95 -2.20
C THR A 66 10.27 1.86 -2.15
N ASP A 67 10.14 3.05 -1.58
CA ASP A 67 11.20 4.04 -1.44
C ASP A 67 11.92 4.08 -0.09
N SER A 68 11.29 3.59 0.98
CA SER A 68 11.81 3.66 2.35
C SER A 68 12.28 2.32 2.92
N GLY A 69 11.86 1.19 2.36
CA GLY A 69 12.09 -0.11 3.00
C GLY A 69 11.13 -0.34 4.16
N VAL A 70 11.46 -1.31 5.03
CA VAL A 70 10.70 -1.61 6.25
C VAL A 70 11.19 -0.70 7.38
N GLN A 71 10.28 0.02 8.03
CA GLN A 71 10.60 0.92 9.12
C GLN A 71 9.51 0.92 10.22
N PRO A 72 9.89 1.13 11.50
CA PRO A 72 8.92 1.31 12.58
C PRO A 72 8.17 2.64 12.43
N MET A 73 6.89 2.67 12.82
CA MET A 73 6.08 3.89 12.72
C MET A 73 5.17 4.11 13.94
N GLY A 74 5.37 5.25 14.61
CA GLY A 74 4.73 5.63 15.88
C GLY A 74 3.22 5.87 15.84
N SER A 75 2.65 6.08 14.66
CA SER A 75 1.22 6.31 14.46
C SER A 75 0.80 5.95 13.05
N THR A 76 -0.49 5.77 12.83
CA THR A 76 -1.06 5.53 11.50
C THR A 76 -2.08 6.61 11.19
N PRO A 77 -2.21 7.07 9.93
CA PRO A 77 -3.28 7.99 9.55
C PRO A 77 -4.64 7.29 9.46
N PHE A 78 -4.67 5.96 9.58
CA PHE A 78 -5.89 5.15 9.50
C PHE A 78 -6.53 4.98 10.88
N VAL A 79 -7.79 5.40 11.03
CA VAL A 79 -8.58 5.28 12.26
C VAL A 79 -9.80 4.42 11.93
N ASP A 80 -10.01 3.34 12.68
CA ASP A 80 -11.09 2.37 12.46
C ASP A 80 -11.20 1.86 11.01
N GLY A 81 -10.04 1.65 10.36
CA GLY A 81 -9.97 1.18 8.98
C GLY A 81 -10.15 2.27 7.90
N LYS A 82 -10.27 3.53 8.31
CA LYS A 82 -10.62 4.65 7.42
C LYS A 82 -9.53 5.71 7.39
N ILE A 83 -9.45 6.44 6.29
CA ILE A 83 -8.63 7.65 6.18
C ILE A 83 -9.55 8.87 6.18
N GLN A 84 -9.47 9.70 7.23
CA GLN A 84 -10.33 10.88 7.40
C GLN A 84 -11.83 10.59 7.15
N GLY A 85 -12.31 9.44 7.66
CA GLY A 85 -13.71 9.01 7.52
C GLY A 85 -14.05 8.29 6.20
N HIS A 86 -13.12 8.22 5.24
CA HIS A 86 -13.31 7.48 3.99
C HIS A 86 -12.95 6.00 4.14
N GLU A 87 -13.86 5.12 3.71
CA GLU A 87 -13.60 3.69 3.56
C GLU A 87 -12.55 3.43 2.48
N LEU A 88 -11.69 2.43 2.71
CA LEU A 88 -10.74 1.96 1.69
C LEU A 88 -11.31 0.74 0.97
N LYS A 89 -11.21 0.75 -0.36
CA LYS A 89 -11.61 -0.39 -1.18
C LYS A 89 -10.52 -1.47 -1.15
N ALA A 90 -10.91 -2.72 -1.00
CA ALA A 90 -10.00 -3.84 -1.10
C ALA A 90 -9.55 -4.05 -2.55
N LEU A 91 -8.24 -4.28 -2.77
CA LEU A 91 -7.75 -4.73 -4.07
C LEU A 91 -8.03 -6.23 -4.21
N PRO A 92 -8.87 -6.68 -5.17
CA PRO A 92 -9.26 -8.08 -5.22
C PRO A 92 -8.10 -9.01 -5.60
N PRO A 93 -8.16 -10.30 -5.22
CA PRO A 93 -7.22 -11.30 -5.71
C PRO A 93 -7.12 -11.34 -7.23
N LEU A 94 -5.93 -11.63 -7.75
CA LEU A 94 -5.60 -11.65 -9.19
C LEU A 94 -5.84 -10.31 -9.91
N HIS A 95 -5.86 -9.20 -9.18
CA HIS A 95 -5.97 -7.85 -9.74
C HIS A 95 -4.72 -7.02 -9.51
N SER A 96 -4.52 -6.03 -10.39
CA SER A 96 -3.46 -5.04 -10.28
C SER A 96 -4.02 -3.62 -10.32
N LEU A 97 -3.38 -2.73 -9.58
CA LEU A 97 -3.69 -1.31 -9.47
C LEU A 97 -2.44 -0.53 -9.86
N THR A 98 -2.55 0.35 -10.86
CA THR A 98 -1.42 1.12 -11.38
C THR A 98 -1.75 2.60 -11.49
N SER A 99 -0.86 3.46 -11.01
CA SER A 99 -0.95 4.92 -11.11
C SER A 99 0.41 5.55 -10.86
N GLY A 100 0.76 6.59 -11.62
CA GLY A 100 2.02 7.32 -11.44
C GLY A 100 3.30 6.49 -11.65
N GLY A 101 3.24 5.40 -12.44
CA GLY A 101 4.37 4.48 -12.63
C GLY A 101 4.59 3.48 -11.48
N VAL A 102 3.70 3.47 -10.49
CA VAL A 102 3.64 2.50 -9.40
C VAL A 102 2.61 1.44 -9.72
N THR A 103 2.92 0.18 -9.49
CA THR A 103 2.00 -0.95 -9.67
C THR A 103 1.99 -1.80 -8.41
N CYS A 104 0.80 -2.02 -7.86
CA CYS A 104 0.55 -3.03 -6.83
C CYS A 104 -0.38 -4.11 -7.38
N GLY A 105 -0.28 -5.32 -6.85
CA GLY A 105 -1.16 -6.43 -7.21
C GLY A 105 -1.29 -7.43 -6.09
N VAL A 106 -2.39 -8.16 -6.13
CA VAL A 106 -2.73 -9.20 -5.15
C VAL A 106 -2.80 -10.54 -5.88
N ASP A 107 -2.09 -11.55 -5.39
CA ASP A 107 -2.15 -12.90 -5.97
C ASP A 107 -3.40 -13.67 -5.53
N GLY A 108 -3.59 -14.90 -6.03
CA GLY A 108 -4.74 -15.74 -5.66
C GLY A 108 -4.73 -16.24 -4.21
N LYS A 109 -3.64 -16.03 -3.47
CA LYS A 109 -3.47 -16.43 -2.06
C LYS A 109 -3.55 -15.24 -1.10
N GLY A 110 -3.74 -14.03 -1.62
CA GLY A 110 -3.79 -12.79 -0.82
C GLY A 110 -2.42 -12.13 -0.61
N THR A 111 -1.36 -12.61 -1.25
CA THR A 111 -0.05 -11.95 -1.23
C THR A 111 -0.14 -10.63 -1.99
N THR A 112 0.22 -9.54 -1.33
CA THR A 112 0.30 -8.22 -1.95
C THR A 112 1.73 -7.93 -2.35
N ALA A 113 1.95 -7.53 -3.59
CA ALA A 113 3.24 -7.08 -4.07
C ALA A 113 3.13 -5.71 -4.73
N CYS A 114 4.12 -4.85 -4.50
CA CYS A 114 4.16 -3.51 -5.06
C CYS A 114 5.54 -3.23 -5.66
N LYS A 115 5.56 -2.48 -6.76
CA LYS A 115 6.78 -1.96 -7.37
C LYS A 115 6.62 -0.53 -7.85
N ASP A 116 7.70 0.23 -7.83
CA ASP A 116 7.76 1.58 -8.39
C ASP A 116 8.49 1.66 -9.73
N SER A 117 8.52 2.86 -10.31
CA SER A 117 9.17 3.16 -11.58
C SER A 117 10.69 2.92 -11.55
N LYS A 118 11.31 2.98 -10.36
CA LYS A 118 12.73 2.73 -10.13
C LYS A 118 13.05 1.24 -9.94
N GLN A 119 12.07 0.36 -10.18
CA GLN A 119 12.16 -1.07 -9.92
C GLN A 119 12.49 -1.41 -8.46
N ARG A 120 12.08 -0.59 -7.49
CA ARG A 120 12.09 -1.02 -6.08
C ARG A 120 10.73 -1.62 -5.76
N GLY A 121 10.69 -2.58 -4.84
CA GLY A 121 9.45 -3.25 -4.53
C GLY A 121 9.41 -3.94 -3.19
N PHE A 122 8.24 -4.42 -2.84
CA PHE A 122 8.05 -5.26 -1.68
C PHE A 122 6.96 -6.30 -1.93
N VAL A 123 6.96 -7.32 -1.08
CA VAL A 123 5.96 -8.38 -1.02
C VAL A 123 5.53 -8.54 0.43
N ILE A 124 4.23 -8.59 0.68
CA ILE A 124 3.60 -8.87 1.96
C ILE A 124 2.73 -10.11 1.79
N SER A 125 2.96 -11.12 2.63
CA SER A 125 2.21 -12.36 2.68
C SER A 125 2.01 -12.78 4.14
N GLN A 126 1.15 -13.76 4.39
CA GLN A 126 0.99 -14.34 5.73
C GLN A 126 2.30 -14.96 6.26
N ASP A 127 3.14 -15.49 5.37
CA ASP A 127 4.43 -16.11 5.72
C ASP A 127 5.51 -15.07 6.04
N GLY A 128 5.28 -13.81 5.67
CA GLY A 128 6.13 -12.70 6.00
C GLY A 128 6.25 -11.66 4.89
N THR A 129 7.18 -10.73 5.13
CA THR A 129 7.39 -9.55 4.30
C THR A 129 8.81 -9.50 3.79
N SER A 130 8.98 -9.06 2.54
CA SER A 130 10.29 -8.84 1.92
C SER A 130 10.30 -7.53 1.15
N TRP A 131 11.42 -6.82 1.22
CA TRP A 131 11.67 -5.60 0.47
C TRP A 131 12.87 -5.79 -0.46
N PHE A 132 12.78 -5.22 -1.65
CA PHE A 132 13.75 -5.39 -2.73
C PHE A 132 14.21 -4.02 -3.24
N PRO A 133 15.52 -3.71 -3.17
CA PRO A 133 16.07 -2.49 -3.75
C PRO A 133 16.06 -2.50 -5.29
N GLN A 134 15.86 -3.68 -5.89
CA GLN A 134 15.69 -3.87 -7.32
C GLN A 134 14.83 -5.13 -7.59
N VAL A 135 13.84 -5.05 -8.48
CA VAL A 135 12.93 -6.14 -8.89
C VAL A 135 13.02 -6.46 -10.38
#